data_AF-A0A1B9IHL3-F1
#
_entry.id   AF-A0A1B9IHL3-F1
#
_cell.length_a   1.000
_cell.length_b   1.000
_cell.length_c   1.000
_cell.angle_alpha   90.00
_cell.angle_beta   90.00
_cell.angle_gamma   90.00
#
_symmetry.space_group_name_H-M   'P 1'
#
loop_
_entity.id
_entity.type
_entity.pdbx_description
1 polymer ?
#
loop_
_entity_poly.entity_id
_entity_poly.type
_entity_poly.pdbx_seq_one_letter_code
_entity_poly.pdbx_strand_id
1 'polypeptide(L)'
;MLRTGTRHLCRSCLRNLALAPRISPTASTSPVASTPRPGNFNAIRSYSSSSSEQPSSPGPPKRPSPYRLLQSHTFLSQFAPLHISGWRLDSIAQQDRLINPLSAVDEALDLEGGDLQDRRLVRAFMMGEGKVGWKDAMIFVQRAGQIIEEEDHHPTTLITPSSDYIPSSTSLQNTGKEDNGYVIEISTHTHTPLPPYPLPTKNPAHKMRPGVTSKDIRLAERLEEVWEGVMGGRQKVEMKKE
;
A
#
# COMPACT_ATOMS: atom_id res chain seq x y z
N MET A 1 14.11 7.98 -56.01
CA MET A 1 14.06 6.59 -55.51
C MET A 1 15.44 6.15 -55.09
N LEU A 2 15.73 6.10 -53.79
CA LEU A 2 16.96 5.53 -53.22
C LEU A 2 16.60 4.93 -51.85
N ARG A 3 16.67 3.60 -51.77
CA ARG A 3 16.60 2.81 -50.53
C ARG A 3 17.96 2.89 -49.83
N THR A 4 17.96 2.87 -48.48
CA THR A 4 18.57 1.85 -47.60
C THR A 4 18.95 2.46 -46.25
N GLY A 5 18.73 1.72 -45.16
CA GLY A 5 19.22 2.11 -43.83
C GLY A 5 18.60 1.37 -42.65
N THR A 6 18.44 0.05 -42.72
CA THR A 6 18.07 -0.83 -41.60
C THR A 6 19.09 -0.73 -40.47
N ARG A 7 18.64 -0.33 -39.27
CA ARG A 7 19.48 -0.33 -38.06
C ARG A 7 19.51 -1.72 -37.44
N HIS A 8 20.71 -2.30 -37.40
CA HIS A 8 21.00 -3.56 -36.73
C HIS A 8 20.98 -3.39 -35.20
N LEU A 9 20.21 -4.25 -34.54
CA LEU A 9 20.23 -4.46 -33.10
C LEU A 9 21.52 -5.21 -32.71
N CYS A 10 22.31 -4.62 -31.82
CA CYS A 10 23.51 -5.25 -31.28
C CYS A 10 23.13 -6.28 -30.21
N ARG A 11 23.31 -7.56 -30.55
CA ARG A 11 23.31 -8.72 -29.65
C ARG A 11 24.68 -8.83 -28.98
N SER A 12 24.88 -8.23 -27.81
CA SER A 12 25.93 -8.66 -26.87
C SER A 12 25.75 -8.00 -25.51
N CYS A 13 25.24 -8.75 -24.53
CA CYS A 13 25.49 -8.63 -23.09
C CYS A 13 24.67 -9.68 -22.33
N LEU A 14 24.76 -10.95 -22.75
CA LEU A 14 24.24 -12.08 -21.98
C LEU A 14 25.29 -13.19 -21.92
N ARG A 15 25.52 -13.64 -20.67
CA ARG A 15 26.24 -14.83 -20.19
C ARG A 15 27.74 -14.67 -19.88
N ASN A 16 28.06 -14.76 -18.59
CA ASN A 16 28.57 -16.03 -18.06
C ASN A 16 28.23 -16.24 -16.58
N LEU A 17 27.81 -17.47 -16.31
CA LEU A 17 27.56 -18.11 -15.02
C LEU A 17 28.87 -18.76 -14.52
N ALA A 18 28.83 -19.16 -13.23
CA ALA A 18 29.71 -20.09 -12.52
C ALA A 18 30.93 -19.42 -11.84
N LEU A 19 31.32 -19.71 -10.59
CA LEU A 19 31.15 -20.87 -9.72
C LEU A 19 31.12 -20.47 -8.23
N ALA A 20 30.45 -21.27 -7.40
CA ALA A 20 30.61 -21.33 -5.95
C ALA A 20 31.97 -21.96 -5.54
N PRO A 21 32.37 -21.84 -4.26
CA PRO A 21 32.26 -23.04 -3.43
C PRO A 21 31.78 -22.80 -1.98
N ARG A 22 31.14 -23.87 -1.47
CA ARG A 22 30.78 -24.17 -0.08
C ARG A 22 32.01 -24.22 0.84
N ILE A 23 31.93 -23.67 2.05
CA ILE A 23 32.48 -24.28 3.27
C ILE A 23 31.60 -23.93 4.49
N SER A 24 31.16 -24.95 5.21
CA SER A 24 30.76 -24.97 6.63
C SER A 24 31.31 -26.30 7.19
N PRO A 25 31.27 -26.65 8.50
CA PRO A 25 30.90 -25.91 9.72
C PRO A 25 31.93 -26.10 10.87
N THR A 26 31.76 -25.41 12.01
CA THR A 26 32.17 -25.98 13.31
C THR A 26 31.26 -25.48 14.44
N ALA A 27 30.69 -26.47 15.13
CA ALA A 27 30.01 -26.33 16.41
C ALA A 27 31.03 -26.16 17.54
N SER A 28 30.64 -25.43 18.60
CA SER A 28 31.30 -25.51 19.91
C SER A 28 30.25 -25.56 21.00
N THR A 29 30.34 -26.61 21.79
CA THR A 29 29.47 -26.98 22.91
C THR A 29 30.24 -26.83 24.23
N SER A 30 29.50 -26.51 25.30
CA SER A 30 29.76 -26.81 26.73
C SER A 30 30.66 -25.85 27.56
N PRO A 31 30.62 -25.86 28.91
CA PRO A 31 29.60 -26.38 29.85
C PRO A 31 29.21 -25.44 31.03
N VAL A 32 28.23 -25.93 31.78
CA VAL A 32 27.71 -25.57 33.10
C VAL A 32 28.78 -25.30 34.18
N ALA A 33 28.50 -24.32 35.06
CA ALA A 33 28.99 -24.31 36.44
C ALA A 33 27.89 -23.86 37.40
N SER A 34 27.62 -24.74 38.36
CA SER A 34 26.64 -24.68 39.44
C SER A 34 27.31 -24.29 40.76
N THR A 35 26.62 -23.53 41.61
CA THR A 35 26.91 -23.39 43.04
C THR A 35 25.62 -23.12 43.84
N PRO A 36 25.58 -23.43 45.16
CA PRO A 36 24.43 -24.07 45.80
C PRO A 36 23.72 -23.22 46.88
N ARG A 37 22.46 -23.64 47.18
CA ARG A 37 21.62 -23.60 48.41
C ARG A 37 22.18 -22.93 49.70
N PRO A 38 21.34 -22.43 50.67
CA PRO A 38 20.22 -23.19 51.27
C PRO A 38 18.99 -22.43 51.87
N GLY A 39 17.91 -23.21 52.10
CA GLY A 39 16.85 -22.95 53.12
C GLY A 39 15.75 -21.95 52.72
N ASN A 40 14.48 -22.06 53.10
CA ASN A 40 13.81 -22.94 54.05
C ASN A 40 12.28 -22.80 53.90
N PHE A 41 11.58 -23.93 54.10
CA PHE A 41 10.22 -24.14 54.65
C PHE A 41 8.96 -23.41 54.14
N ASN A 42 7.99 -24.26 53.80
CA ASN A 42 6.54 -24.17 54.07
C ASN A 42 5.72 -23.07 53.39
N ALA A 43 4.88 -23.48 52.42
CA ALA A 43 3.42 -23.44 52.59
C ALA A 43 2.73 -24.02 51.35
N ILE A 44 2.25 -25.26 51.47
CA ILE A 44 1.10 -25.73 50.68
C ILE A 44 -0.08 -24.90 51.14
N ARG A 45 -0.60 -24.03 50.27
CA ARG A 45 -1.90 -23.41 50.49
C ARG A 45 -2.69 -23.47 49.19
N SER A 46 -3.37 -24.60 49.06
CA SER A 46 -4.54 -24.76 48.23
C SER A 46 -5.56 -23.71 48.64
N TYR A 47 -5.91 -22.80 47.73
CA TYR A 47 -7.12 -22.00 47.85
C TYR A 47 -7.97 -22.32 46.64
N SER A 48 -8.96 -23.17 46.90
CA SER A 48 -10.19 -23.23 46.12
C SER A 48 -10.92 -21.91 46.35
N SER A 49 -10.66 -20.90 45.52
CA SER A 49 -11.52 -19.72 45.44
C SER A 49 -12.56 -19.97 44.35
N SER A 50 -13.73 -20.43 44.78
CA SER A 50 -14.99 -20.33 44.04
C SER A 50 -15.30 -18.86 43.81
N SER A 51 -14.75 -18.30 42.73
CA SER A 51 -15.09 -16.96 42.26
C SER A 51 -16.41 -17.05 41.50
N SER A 52 -17.41 -16.39 42.08
CA SER A 52 -18.71 -16.06 41.49
C SER A 52 -18.65 -15.84 39.99
N GLU A 53 -19.49 -16.56 39.25
CA GLU A 53 -19.83 -16.29 37.86
C GLU A 53 -20.48 -14.89 37.77
N GLN A 54 -19.66 -13.85 37.66
CA GLN A 54 -20.15 -12.59 37.11
C GLN A 54 -20.39 -12.82 35.61
N PRO A 55 -21.55 -12.42 35.05
CA PRO A 55 -21.72 -12.39 33.62
C PRO A 55 -20.69 -11.39 33.07
N SER A 56 -19.62 -11.91 32.48
CA SER A 56 -18.63 -11.11 31.79
C SER A 56 -19.36 -10.27 30.74
N SER A 57 -19.37 -8.95 30.91
CA SER A 57 -19.81 -8.02 29.88
C SER A 57 -19.21 -8.48 28.54
N PRO A 58 -19.98 -8.56 27.44
CA PRO A 58 -19.42 -8.98 26.17
C PRO A 58 -18.22 -8.06 25.88
N GLY A 59 -17.05 -8.67 25.71
CA GLY A 59 -15.83 -7.93 25.39
C GLY A 59 -16.08 -7.04 24.16
N PRO A 60 -15.36 -5.91 24.04
CA PRO A 60 -15.53 -5.04 22.89
C PRO A 60 -15.40 -5.85 21.60
N PRO A 61 -16.22 -5.56 20.57
CA PRO A 61 -16.21 -6.32 19.33
C PRO A 61 -14.78 -6.34 18.79
N LYS A 62 -14.28 -7.56 18.51
CA LYS A 62 -12.94 -7.74 17.94
C LYS A 62 -12.89 -6.96 16.62
N ARG A 63 -11.96 -6.01 16.53
CA ARG A 63 -11.76 -5.26 15.28
C ARG A 63 -11.41 -6.26 14.17
N PRO A 64 -12.00 -6.12 12.97
CA PRO A 64 -11.66 -6.97 11.85
C PRO A 64 -10.17 -6.80 11.49
N SER A 65 -9.56 -7.87 10.97
CA SER A 65 -8.19 -7.81 10.44
C SER A 65 -8.05 -6.69 9.39
N PRO A 66 -6.96 -5.90 9.38
CA PRO A 66 -6.81 -4.79 8.45
C PRO A 66 -6.64 -5.23 6.99
N TYR A 67 -6.23 -6.48 6.76
CA TYR A 67 -6.13 -7.09 5.42
C TYR A 67 -7.46 -7.60 4.88
N ARG A 68 -8.54 -7.38 5.62
CA ARG A 68 -9.87 -7.81 5.19
C ARG A 68 -10.43 -6.83 4.18
N LEU A 69 -11.07 -7.36 3.14
CA LEU A 69 -11.84 -6.54 2.21
C LEU A 69 -12.87 -5.73 3.00
N LEU A 70 -12.87 -4.41 2.80
CA LEU A 70 -13.79 -3.53 3.47
C LEU A 70 -15.23 -3.80 2.97
N GLN A 71 -16.19 -3.69 3.88
CA GLN A 71 -17.59 -3.65 3.49
C GLN A 71 -17.88 -2.29 2.84
N SER A 72 -18.74 -2.26 1.83
CA SER A 72 -18.97 -1.07 1.01
C SER A 72 -19.39 0.16 1.84
N HIS A 73 -20.22 -0.02 2.88
CA HIS A 73 -20.61 1.07 3.76
C HIS A 73 -19.44 1.61 4.61
N THR A 74 -18.60 0.73 5.15
CA THR A 74 -17.42 1.11 5.93
C THR A 74 -16.43 1.86 5.05
N PHE A 75 -16.20 1.33 3.84
CA PHE A 75 -15.37 1.97 2.85
C PHE A 75 -15.85 3.37 2.51
N LEU A 76 -17.13 3.56 2.18
CA LEU A 76 -17.65 4.90 1.85
C LEU A 76 -17.41 5.91 2.99
N SER A 77 -17.61 5.49 4.24
CA SER A 77 -17.39 6.37 5.39
C SER A 77 -15.91 6.75 5.59
N GLN A 78 -14.99 5.81 5.39
CA GLN A 78 -13.55 6.02 5.58
C GLN A 78 -12.89 6.69 4.37
N PHE A 79 -13.41 6.41 3.17
CA PHE A 79 -12.87 6.93 1.92
C PHE A 79 -13.36 8.35 1.62
N ALA A 80 -14.51 8.78 2.13
CA ALA A 80 -15.06 10.10 1.82
C ALA A 80 -14.08 11.26 2.09
N PRO A 81 -13.36 11.33 3.22
CA PRO A 81 -12.34 12.35 3.43
C PRO A 81 -11.19 12.28 2.41
N LEU A 82 -10.69 11.07 2.14
CA LEU A 82 -9.63 10.85 1.14
C LEU A 82 -10.08 11.26 -0.26
N HIS A 83 -11.33 11.01 -0.61
CA HIS A 83 -11.91 11.44 -1.88
C HIS A 83 -11.93 12.96 -2.03
N ILE A 84 -12.22 13.69 -0.94
CA ILE A 84 -12.15 15.16 -0.92
C ILE A 84 -10.70 15.63 -1.07
N SER A 85 -9.74 14.98 -0.39
CA SER A 85 -8.32 15.25 -0.60
C SER A 85 -7.93 15.00 -2.06
N GLY A 86 -8.59 14.05 -2.71
CA GLY A 86 -8.52 13.78 -4.15
C GLY A 86 -7.90 12.42 -4.47
N TRP A 87 -7.98 11.47 -3.53
CA TRP A 87 -7.86 10.05 -3.80
C TRP A 87 -9.03 9.55 -4.62
N ARG A 88 -8.80 8.54 -5.43
CA ARG A 88 -9.80 7.97 -6.34
C ARG A 88 -9.78 6.46 -6.24
N LEU A 89 -10.93 5.86 -6.49
CA LEU A 89 -11.05 4.41 -6.63
C LEU A 89 -11.00 4.08 -8.12
N ASP A 90 -10.02 3.30 -8.53
CA ASP A 90 -9.80 2.93 -9.92
C ASP A 90 -9.75 1.40 -10.11
N SER A 91 -9.94 0.92 -11.33
CA SER A 91 -9.83 -0.51 -11.65
C SER A 91 -8.37 -0.92 -11.85
N ILE A 92 -7.93 -2.00 -11.21
CA ILE A 92 -6.56 -2.54 -11.30
C ILE A 92 -6.15 -2.79 -12.75
N ALA A 93 -7.06 -3.30 -13.59
CA ALA A 93 -6.82 -3.57 -15.01
C ALA A 93 -6.36 -2.35 -15.81
N GLN A 94 -6.67 -1.12 -15.36
CA GLN A 94 -6.21 0.10 -16.02
C GLN A 94 -4.72 0.39 -15.79
N GLN A 95 -4.15 0.01 -14.63
CA GLN A 95 -2.71 0.17 -14.35
C GLN A 95 -1.86 -0.83 -15.11
N ASP A 96 -2.34 -2.07 -15.24
CA ASP A 96 -1.61 -3.11 -16.00
C ASP A 96 -1.43 -2.72 -17.47
N ARG A 97 -2.36 -1.95 -18.05
CA ARG A 97 -2.23 -1.40 -19.41
C ARG A 97 -1.16 -0.32 -19.54
N LEU A 98 -0.91 0.45 -18.49
CA LEU A 98 0.13 1.51 -18.47
C LEU A 98 1.52 0.91 -18.24
N ILE A 99 1.62 -0.12 -17.42
CA ILE A 99 2.88 -0.82 -17.13
C ILE A 99 3.22 -1.84 -18.24
N ASN A 100 2.20 -2.47 -18.83
CA ASN A 100 2.35 -3.47 -19.89
C ASN A 100 1.21 -3.40 -20.93
N PRO A 101 1.43 -2.71 -22.08
CA PRO A 101 0.42 -2.53 -23.12
C PRO A 101 0.02 -3.83 -23.84
N LEU A 102 0.70 -4.95 -23.57
CA LEU A 102 0.42 -6.28 -24.15
C LEU A 102 -0.31 -7.23 -23.18
N SER A 103 -0.73 -6.76 -22.01
CA SER A 103 -1.48 -7.59 -21.06
C SER A 103 -2.83 -8.01 -21.65
N ALA A 104 -3.09 -9.33 -21.64
CA ALA A 104 -4.34 -9.91 -22.13
C ALA A 104 -5.50 -9.44 -21.24
N VAL A 105 -6.57 -8.98 -21.89
CA VAL A 105 -7.80 -8.57 -21.23
C VAL A 105 -8.52 -9.84 -20.79
N ASP A 106 -8.47 -10.15 -19.49
CA ASP A 106 -9.54 -10.96 -18.92
C ASP A 106 -10.70 -9.99 -18.69
N GLU A 107 -11.73 -10.14 -19.52
CA GLU A 107 -12.87 -9.24 -19.64
C GLU A 107 -13.79 -9.41 -18.42
N ALA A 108 -13.35 -8.91 -17.27
CA ALA A 108 -14.20 -8.71 -16.09
C ALA A 108 -14.69 -7.26 -16.06
N LEU A 109 -15.40 -6.84 -17.12
CA LEU A 109 -16.31 -5.70 -17.06
C LEU A 109 -17.68 -6.14 -16.52
N ASP A 110 -17.70 -7.02 -15.51
CA ASP A 110 -18.86 -7.16 -14.64
C ASP A 110 -18.84 -6.00 -13.65
N LEU A 111 -19.32 -4.85 -14.12
CA LEU A 111 -19.70 -3.69 -13.31
C LEU A 111 -20.87 -3.97 -12.33
N GLU A 112 -21.22 -5.24 -12.10
CA GLU A 112 -22.23 -5.66 -11.12
C GLU A 112 -21.66 -5.96 -9.72
N GLY A 113 -20.34 -5.90 -9.54
CA GLY A 113 -19.72 -6.13 -8.23
C GLY A 113 -19.64 -4.86 -7.38
N GLY A 114 -20.59 -4.65 -6.47
CA GLY A 114 -20.49 -3.63 -5.40
C GLY A 114 -19.39 -3.91 -4.36
N ASP A 115 -18.41 -4.77 -4.67
CA ASP A 115 -17.30 -5.11 -3.81
C ASP A 115 -16.01 -4.38 -4.25
N LEU A 116 -15.03 -4.33 -3.35
CA LEU A 116 -13.79 -3.59 -3.55
C LEU A 116 -12.70 -4.43 -4.20
N GLN A 117 -13.07 -5.58 -4.78
CA GLN A 117 -12.16 -6.42 -5.55
C GLN A 117 -11.90 -5.81 -6.92
N ASP A 118 -10.72 -6.06 -7.45
CA ASP A 118 -10.22 -5.49 -8.71
C ASP A 118 -10.16 -3.95 -8.71
N ARG A 119 -10.17 -3.36 -7.51
CA ARG A 119 -10.04 -1.92 -7.26
C ARG A 119 -8.74 -1.57 -6.56
N ARG A 120 -8.28 -0.36 -6.81
CA ARG A 120 -7.14 0.27 -6.13
C ARG A 120 -7.41 1.73 -5.81
N LEU A 121 -6.73 2.25 -4.81
CA LEU A 121 -6.73 3.67 -4.48
C LEU A 121 -5.61 4.37 -5.23
N VAL A 122 -5.91 5.49 -5.88
CA VAL A 122 -4.94 6.26 -6.69
C VAL A 122 -4.96 7.73 -6.28
N ARG A 123 -3.78 8.33 -6.16
CA ARG A 123 -3.60 9.73 -5.82
C ARG A 123 -2.40 10.31 -6.57
N ALA A 124 -2.60 11.42 -7.27
CA ALA A 124 -1.53 12.19 -7.88
C ALA A 124 -1.25 13.44 -7.03
N PHE A 125 -0.06 13.49 -6.45
CA PHE A 125 0.43 14.61 -5.66
C PHE A 125 1.21 15.56 -6.56
N MET A 126 0.69 16.78 -6.72
CA MET A 126 1.40 17.86 -7.39
C MET A 126 2.45 18.44 -6.44
N MET A 127 3.69 18.47 -6.90
CA MET A 127 4.81 19.12 -6.24
C MET A 127 5.11 20.43 -6.94
N GLY A 128 5.75 21.36 -6.24
CA GLY A 128 6.13 22.65 -6.80
C GLY A 128 7.07 22.54 -8.00
N GLU A 129 7.47 23.68 -8.52
CA GLU A 129 8.33 23.77 -9.70
C GLU A 129 9.82 23.82 -9.38
N GLY A 130 10.65 23.47 -10.37
CA GLY A 130 12.10 23.67 -10.33
C GLY A 130 12.82 22.96 -9.19
N LYS A 131 13.91 23.57 -8.68
CA LYS A 131 14.77 22.95 -7.65
C LYS A 131 14.05 22.74 -6.31
N VAL A 132 13.17 23.67 -5.94
CA VAL A 132 12.40 23.59 -4.68
C VAL A 132 11.35 22.49 -4.80
N GLY A 133 10.63 22.45 -5.91
CA GLY A 133 9.70 21.38 -6.23
C GLY A 133 10.30 19.99 -6.17
N TRP A 134 11.46 19.81 -6.82
CA TRP A 134 12.19 18.55 -6.78
C TRP A 134 12.63 18.17 -5.36
N LYS A 135 13.10 19.15 -4.58
CA LYS A 135 13.48 18.92 -3.18
C LYS A 135 12.29 18.47 -2.34
N ASP A 136 11.15 19.16 -2.46
CA ASP A 136 9.91 18.82 -1.76
C ASP A 136 9.42 17.42 -2.18
N ALA A 137 9.50 17.09 -3.48
CA ALA A 137 9.20 15.76 -4.00
C ALA A 137 10.07 14.67 -3.34
N MET A 138 11.39 14.87 -3.25
CA MET A 138 12.29 13.89 -2.63
C MET A 138 12.06 13.75 -1.11
N ILE A 139 11.76 14.84 -0.41
CA ILE A 139 11.41 14.80 1.01
C ILE A 139 10.11 14.00 1.21
N PHE A 140 9.11 14.24 0.36
CA PHE A 140 7.87 13.49 0.38
C PHE A 140 8.11 12.00 0.17
N VAL A 141 8.84 11.61 -0.88
CA VAL A 141 9.16 10.20 -1.19
C VAL A 141 9.91 9.54 -0.03
N GLN A 142 10.87 10.22 0.57
CA GLN A 142 11.63 9.68 1.71
C GLN A 142 10.71 9.37 2.90
N ARG A 143 9.84 10.32 3.27
CA ARG A 143 8.92 10.14 4.40
C ARG A 143 7.83 9.13 4.08
N ALA A 144 7.28 9.16 2.87
CA ALA A 144 6.34 8.16 2.37
C ALA A 144 6.94 6.75 2.45
N GLY A 145 8.22 6.60 2.07
CA GLY A 145 8.95 5.33 2.18
C GLY A 145 8.99 4.78 3.60
N GLN A 146 9.17 5.63 4.61
CA GLN A 146 9.13 5.22 6.02
C GLN A 146 7.73 4.73 6.43
N ILE A 147 6.68 5.44 6.03
CA ILE A 147 5.29 5.02 6.30
C ILE A 147 4.97 3.68 5.62
N ILE A 148 5.40 3.50 4.37
CA ILE A 148 5.22 2.27 3.60
C ILE A 148 5.87 1.07 4.31
N GLU A 149 7.08 1.26 4.83
CA GLU A 149 7.81 0.24 5.60
C GLU A 149 7.11 -0.05 6.94
N GLU A 150 6.72 0.99 7.68
CA GLU A 150 6.01 0.85 8.96
C GLU A 150 4.67 0.13 8.83
N GLU A 151 3.92 0.44 7.77
CA GLU A 151 2.63 -0.21 7.51
C GLU A 151 2.80 -1.60 6.86
N ASP A 152 4.01 -2.02 6.45
CA ASP A 152 4.26 -3.23 5.68
C ASP A 152 3.23 -3.42 4.56
N HIS A 153 3.10 -2.37 3.73
CA HIS A 153 2.12 -2.29 2.66
C HIS A 153 2.66 -1.45 1.52
N HIS A 154 3.05 -2.10 0.42
CA HIS A 154 3.89 -1.52 -0.61
C HIS A 154 3.06 -1.08 -1.83
N PRO A 155 2.85 0.22 -2.05
CA PRO A 155 2.14 0.73 -3.21
C PRO A 155 3.03 0.75 -4.45
N THR A 156 2.43 1.00 -5.61
CA THR A 156 3.17 1.47 -6.79
C THR A 156 3.32 2.99 -6.72
N THR A 157 4.53 3.48 -6.99
CA THR A 157 4.84 4.91 -7.00
C THR A 157 5.44 5.31 -8.34
N LEU A 158 4.86 6.32 -8.99
CA LEU A 158 5.36 6.96 -10.20
C LEU A 158 5.81 8.38 -9.87
N ILE A 159 7.02 8.75 -10.28
CA ILE A 159 7.55 10.11 -10.16
C ILE A 159 7.87 10.60 -11.57
N THR A 160 7.25 11.68 -11.99
CA THR A 160 7.40 12.20 -13.35
C THR A 160 7.29 13.72 -13.37
N PRO A 161 7.95 14.43 -14.30
CA PRO A 161 7.56 15.80 -14.63
C PRO A 161 6.07 15.86 -15.00
N SER A 162 5.41 16.96 -14.65
CA SER A 162 4.01 17.21 -15.00
C SER A 162 3.76 17.21 -16.51
N SER A 163 4.74 17.67 -17.31
CA SER A 163 4.70 17.64 -18.78
C SER A 163 4.56 16.24 -19.37
N ASP A 164 5.11 15.25 -18.69
CA ASP A 164 5.18 13.86 -19.17
C ASP A 164 4.12 12.98 -18.49
N TYR A 165 3.37 13.56 -17.56
CA TYR A 165 2.37 12.84 -16.79
C TYR A 165 1.13 12.54 -17.63
N ILE A 166 0.93 11.25 -17.89
CA ILE A 166 -0.30 10.73 -18.48
C ILE A 166 -1.12 10.12 -17.33
N PRO A 167 -2.25 10.73 -16.94
CA PRO A 167 -3.02 10.23 -15.80
C PRO A 167 -3.51 8.82 -16.01
N SER A 168 -3.38 7.99 -14.97
CA SER A 168 -3.85 6.60 -15.03
C SER A 168 -5.38 6.47 -15.02
N SER A 169 -6.08 7.53 -14.63
CA SER A 169 -7.54 7.63 -14.65
C SER A 169 -8.00 8.82 -15.48
N THR A 170 -9.03 8.63 -16.31
CA THR A 170 -9.70 9.66 -17.11
C THR A 170 -10.27 10.82 -16.29
N SER A 171 -10.39 10.64 -14.97
CA SER A 171 -10.94 11.63 -14.04
C SER A 171 -9.93 12.74 -13.68
N LEU A 172 -8.64 12.55 -13.95
CA LEU A 172 -7.57 13.53 -13.74
C LEU A 172 -7.51 14.50 -14.92
N GLN A 173 -8.53 15.35 -15.06
CA GLN A 173 -8.32 16.60 -15.79
C GLN A 173 -7.63 17.56 -14.82
N ASN A 174 -6.30 17.64 -14.90
CA ASN A 174 -5.57 18.75 -14.30
C ASN A 174 -5.98 20.02 -15.05
N THR A 175 -6.91 20.78 -14.47
CA THR A 175 -7.32 22.09 -15.00
C THR A 175 -6.28 23.19 -14.75
N GLY A 176 -5.14 22.86 -14.10
CA GLY A 176 -4.03 23.76 -13.88
C GLY A 176 -2.99 23.64 -14.99
N LYS A 177 -2.89 24.68 -15.83
CA LYS A 177 -1.80 24.93 -16.78
C LYS A 177 -0.47 25.27 -16.05
N GLU A 178 -0.01 24.40 -15.17
CA GLU A 178 1.31 24.54 -14.54
C GLU A 178 2.22 23.43 -15.06
N ASP A 179 2.74 23.64 -16.28
CA ASP A 179 3.56 22.70 -17.05
C ASP A 179 4.97 22.46 -16.47
N ASN A 180 5.30 23.01 -15.30
CA ASN A 180 6.68 23.02 -14.79
C ASN A 180 6.86 22.35 -13.41
N GLY A 181 5.83 21.66 -12.90
CA GLY A 181 5.88 20.93 -11.63
C GLY A 181 6.32 19.47 -11.76
N TYR A 182 6.44 18.79 -10.61
CA TYR A 182 6.61 17.33 -10.55
C TYR A 182 5.33 16.67 -10.03
N VAL A 183 5.03 15.49 -10.53
CA VAL A 183 3.90 14.67 -10.10
C VAL A 183 4.44 13.41 -9.44
N ILE A 184 3.87 13.10 -8.28
CA ILE A 184 4.06 11.80 -7.63
C ILE A 184 2.70 11.11 -7.58
N GLU A 185 2.51 10.09 -8.40
CA GLU A 185 1.33 9.24 -8.34
C GLU A 185 1.60 8.03 -7.45
N ILE A 186 0.73 7.79 -6.47
CA ILE A 186 0.74 6.61 -5.62
C ILE A 186 -0.53 5.82 -5.87
N SER A 187 -0.37 4.51 -6.06
CA SER A 187 -1.44 3.55 -6.32
C SER A 187 -1.33 2.36 -5.36
N THR A 188 -2.37 2.06 -4.58
CA THR A 188 -2.35 0.99 -3.56
C THR A 188 -3.57 0.08 -3.63
N HIS A 189 -3.33 -1.21 -3.47
CA HIS A 189 -4.33 -2.25 -3.23
C HIS A 189 -3.67 -3.41 -2.48
N THR A 190 -4.49 -4.27 -1.89
CA THR A 190 -4.03 -5.52 -1.28
C THR A 190 -4.08 -6.65 -2.29
N HIS A 191 -2.94 -7.29 -2.59
CA HIS A 191 -2.86 -8.38 -3.58
C HIS A 191 -3.62 -9.65 -3.19
N THR A 192 -3.67 -9.96 -1.89
CA THR A 192 -4.33 -11.17 -1.35
C THR A 192 -5.18 -10.81 -0.12
N PRO A 193 -6.34 -10.17 -0.30
CA PRO A 193 -7.18 -9.75 0.81
C PRO A 193 -7.85 -10.95 1.48
N LEU A 194 -8.14 -10.82 2.78
CA LEU A 194 -9.04 -11.72 3.48
C LEU A 194 -10.49 -11.42 3.07
N PRO A 195 -11.37 -12.44 2.98
CA PRO A 195 -12.77 -12.24 2.61
C PRO A 195 -13.49 -11.30 3.59
N PRO A 196 -14.52 -10.54 3.18
CA PRO A 196 -15.25 -9.65 4.07
C PRO A 196 -15.89 -10.42 5.24
N TYR A 197 -16.19 -9.72 6.34
CA TYR A 197 -16.86 -10.28 7.51
C TYR A 197 -18.17 -9.53 7.76
N PRO A 198 -19.31 -10.22 8.01
CA PRO A 198 -19.47 -11.69 7.96
C PRO A 198 -19.21 -12.26 6.56
N LEU A 199 -18.77 -13.52 6.50
CA LEU A 199 -18.48 -14.20 5.23
C LEU A 199 -19.75 -14.18 4.36
N PRO A 200 -19.66 -13.86 3.06
CA PRO A 200 -20.79 -13.99 2.16
C PRO A 200 -21.34 -15.41 2.21
N THR A 201 -22.65 -15.55 2.39
CA THR A 201 -23.33 -16.85 2.40
C THR A 201 -23.32 -17.53 1.03
N LYS A 202 -23.04 -16.78 -0.04
CA LYS A 202 -22.92 -17.27 -1.41
C LYS A 202 -21.45 -17.56 -1.72
N ASN A 203 -21.17 -18.86 -1.85
CA ASN A 203 -19.93 -19.44 -2.38
C ASN A 203 -18.63 -19.20 -1.57
N PRO A 204 -18.36 -20.01 -0.52
CA PRO A 204 -17.08 -19.98 0.20
C PRO A 204 -15.86 -20.38 -0.66
N ALA A 205 -16.09 -20.89 -1.88
CA ALA A 205 -15.04 -21.31 -2.81
C ALA A 205 -14.53 -20.19 -3.73
N HIS A 206 -15.09 -18.97 -3.66
CA HIS A 206 -14.63 -17.88 -4.51
C HIS A 206 -13.23 -17.42 -4.05
N LYS A 207 -12.22 -17.65 -4.89
CA LYS A 207 -10.86 -17.17 -4.65
C LYS A 207 -10.87 -15.65 -4.53
N MET A 208 -10.28 -15.13 -3.44
CA MET A 208 -10.14 -13.69 -3.26
C MET A 208 -9.24 -13.11 -4.36
N ARG A 209 -9.70 -12.04 -5.01
CA ARG A 209 -8.93 -11.25 -5.96
C ARG A 209 -8.34 -10.01 -5.27
N PRO A 210 -7.32 -9.37 -5.84
CA PRO A 210 -6.77 -8.14 -5.30
C PRO A 210 -7.86 -7.10 -5.05
N GLY A 211 -7.70 -6.22 -4.06
CA GLY A 211 -8.71 -5.23 -3.76
C GLY A 211 -8.34 -4.29 -2.61
N VAL A 212 -9.24 -3.36 -2.30
CA VAL A 212 -9.02 -2.33 -1.28
C VAL A 212 -9.42 -2.84 0.12
N THR A 213 -8.50 -2.71 1.06
CA THR A 213 -8.68 -3.07 2.48
C THR A 213 -8.47 -1.87 3.41
N SER A 214 -8.59 -2.08 4.72
CA SER A 214 -8.30 -1.02 5.69
C SER A 214 -6.82 -0.61 5.69
N LYS A 215 -5.90 -1.48 5.28
CA LYS A 215 -4.48 -1.11 5.10
C LYS A 215 -4.31 -0.04 4.02
N ASP A 216 -5.01 -0.19 2.91
CA ASP A 216 -4.96 0.76 1.79
C ASP A 216 -5.45 2.15 2.22
N ILE A 217 -6.58 2.19 2.95
CA ILE A 217 -7.13 3.44 3.50
C ILE A 217 -6.16 4.07 4.49
N ARG A 218 -5.65 3.29 5.45
CA ARG A 218 -4.73 3.80 6.48
C ARG A 218 -3.42 4.32 5.88
N LEU A 219 -2.88 3.62 4.88
CA LEU A 219 -1.71 4.08 4.15
C LEU A 219 -2.01 5.42 3.45
N ALA A 220 -3.15 5.52 2.76
CA ALA A 220 -3.57 6.73 2.08
C ALA A 220 -3.71 7.94 3.04
N GLU A 221 -4.31 7.74 4.21
CA GLU A 221 -4.43 8.77 5.26
C GLU A 221 -3.07 9.27 5.71
N ARG A 222 -2.14 8.35 6.06
CA ARG A 222 -0.80 8.73 6.52
C ARG A 222 0.03 9.41 5.43
N LEU A 223 -0.17 9.03 4.17
CA LEU A 223 0.50 9.68 3.04
C LEU A 223 -0.01 11.12 2.84
N GLU A 224 -1.30 11.39 3.01
CA GLU A 224 -1.83 12.76 2.99
C GLU A 224 -1.22 13.61 4.11
N GLU A 225 -1.14 13.09 5.34
CA GLU A 225 -0.52 13.81 6.47
C GLU A 225 0.94 14.19 6.17
N VAL A 226 1.71 13.26 5.59
CA VAL A 226 3.10 13.50 5.19
C VAL A 226 3.16 14.57 4.09
N TRP A 227 2.30 14.46 3.07
CA TRP A 227 2.25 15.40 1.97
C TRP A 227 1.89 16.82 2.45
N GLU A 228 0.85 16.96 3.28
CA GLU A 228 0.47 18.23 3.90
C GLU A 228 1.61 18.84 4.72
N GLY A 229 2.34 18.01 5.47
CA GLY A 229 3.50 18.42 6.27
C GLY A 229 4.69 18.88 5.43
N VAL A 230 4.89 18.33 4.23
CA VAL A 230 5.96 18.76 3.30
C VAL A 230 5.57 20.03 2.55
N MET A 231 4.33 20.08 2.06
CA MET A 231 3.84 21.26 1.35
C MET A 231 3.55 22.43 2.29
N GLY A 232 3.51 22.20 3.61
CA GLY A 232 3.38 23.25 4.63
C GLY A 232 2.06 24.01 4.52
N GLY A 233 1.00 23.38 4.02
CA GLY A 233 -0.29 24.03 3.77
C GLY A 233 -0.30 25.07 2.64
N ARG A 234 0.77 25.15 1.82
CA ARG A 234 0.90 26.12 0.72
C ARG A 234 -0.17 25.99 -0.39
N GLN A 235 -1.00 24.94 -0.37
CA GLN A 235 -2.18 24.84 -1.25
C GLN A 235 -3.39 25.67 -0.78
N LYS A 236 -3.44 26.15 0.48
CA LYS A 236 -4.61 26.91 1.00
C LYS A 236 -4.62 28.39 0.62
N VAL A 237 -3.66 28.89 -0.16
CA VAL A 237 -3.56 30.31 -0.50
C VAL A 237 -3.30 30.50 -1.99
N GLU A 238 -4.37 30.71 -2.76
CA GLU A 238 -4.56 31.83 -3.71
C GLU A 238 -5.86 31.60 -4.51
N MET A 239 -7.02 31.66 -3.85
CA MET A 239 -8.20 32.19 -4.54
C MET A 239 -8.11 33.71 -4.44
N LYS A 240 -7.43 34.34 -5.41
CA LYS A 240 -7.63 35.78 -5.63
C LYS A 240 -9.09 35.98 -5.98
N LYS A 241 -9.79 36.63 -5.07
CA LYS A 241 -11.14 37.13 -5.28
C LYS A 241 -11.04 38.24 -6.33
N GLU A 242 -11.59 38.00 -7.53
CA GLU A 242 -11.90 39.06 -8.49
C GLU A 242 -12.98 39.99 -7.95
#